data_AF-A0AAE0N824-F1
#
_entry.id   AF-A0AAE0N824-F1
#
_cell.length_a   1.000
_cell.length_b   1.000
_cell.length_c   1.000
_cell.angle_alpha   90.00
_cell.angle_beta   90.00
_cell.angle_gamma   90.00
#
_symmetry.space_group_name_H-M   'P 1'
#
loop_
_entity.id
_entity.type
_entity.pdbx_description
1 polymer ?
#
loop_
_entity_poly.entity_id
_entity_poly.type
_entity_poly.pdbx_seq_one_letter_code
_entity_poly.pdbx_strand_id
1 'polypeptide(L)'
;MVRRIIFEDSTSWVVRLRLPNDDAFAEREALEGLKAMEIEIASMKFFGSKTSIPVPKVIDYNIFPDNEAGAPYILMEYIHGSVASELRKAKSCAPQMFGTPEQDRKFRGQMARIQATVASFRFPQIGSLYYKQETDDFYIGPELQTGKGPWASSTEYYDDLVNHLLKSAITRDEIKQSQSFMVPSILNHLMRIHGEERTGPFRLTNRDFGAHNILVNDDFDVISVIDFDGVMAAPLEVVAQYPALSFLEVEPPGAVYSQPAAIERVRRTAPRLQEYKELLGRFESEQGGDGTKVAGRLGSTSANIYRGMAAYAQHQGFVNEKWMKSCSKMLQAYAESE
;
A
#
# COMPACT_ATOMS: atom_id res chain seq x y z
N MET A 1 8.96 -18.39 -1.22
CA MET A 1 10.12 -18.68 -0.35
C MET A 1 11.20 -17.63 -0.57
N VAL A 2 11.85 -17.13 0.49
CA VAL A 2 12.99 -16.20 0.39
C VAL A 2 14.21 -16.82 1.09
N ARG A 3 15.39 -16.75 0.48
CA ARG A 3 16.65 -17.27 1.01
C ARG A 3 17.80 -16.30 0.75
N ARG A 4 18.71 -16.18 1.73
CA ARG A 4 20.00 -15.54 1.53
C ARG A 4 21.00 -16.58 1.00
N ILE A 5 21.68 -16.24 -0.07
CA ILE A 5 22.80 -17.00 -0.64
C ILE A 5 24.08 -16.28 -0.22
N ILE A 6 25.06 -17.02 0.28
CA ILE A 6 26.39 -16.51 0.65
C ILE A 6 27.39 -17.22 -0.24
N PHE A 7 28.13 -16.45 -1.03
CA PHE A 7 29.16 -16.95 -1.94
C PHE A 7 30.52 -17.05 -1.22
N GLU A 8 31.46 -17.79 -1.80
CA GLU A 8 32.80 -18.01 -1.23
C GLU A 8 33.60 -16.71 -1.08
N ASP A 9 33.35 -15.73 -1.94
CA ASP A 9 33.93 -14.38 -1.89
C ASP A 9 33.28 -13.47 -0.82
N SER A 10 32.40 -14.03 0.03
CA SER A 10 31.58 -13.34 1.02
C SER A 10 30.50 -12.40 0.44
N THR A 11 30.34 -12.33 -0.88
CA THR A 11 29.19 -11.66 -1.50
C THR A 11 27.92 -12.36 -1.06
N SER A 12 26.87 -11.59 -0.80
CA SER A 12 25.56 -12.13 -0.42
C SER A 12 24.49 -11.64 -1.35
N TRP A 13 23.64 -12.55 -1.82
CA TRP A 13 22.44 -12.24 -2.60
C TRP A 13 21.20 -12.78 -1.90
N VAL A 14 20.04 -12.28 -2.30
CA VAL A 14 18.73 -12.81 -1.89
C VAL A 14 18.07 -13.42 -3.11
N VAL A 15 17.58 -14.64 -2.96
CA VAL A 15 16.70 -15.29 -3.94
C VAL A 15 15.28 -15.38 -3.37
N ARG A 16 14.31 -14.83 -4.10
CA ARG A 16 12.87 -14.99 -3.86
C ARG A 16 12.32 -15.96 -4.90
N LEU A 17 11.98 -17.17 -4.45
CA LEU A 17 11.35 -18.22 -5.25
C LEU A 17 9.83 -18.14 -5.08
N ARG A 18 9.07 -18.04 -6.16
CA ARG A 18 7.62 -18.29 -6.14
C ARG A 18 7.40 -19.79 -6.35
N LEU A 19 7.37 -20.52 -5.24
CA LEU A 19 6.98 -21.93 -5.27
C LEU A 19 5.49 -22.01 -5.63
N PRO A 20 5.05 -23.02 -6.41
CA PRO A 20 3.63 -23.28 -6.58
C PRO A 20 3.04 -23.54 -5.19
N ASN A 21 2.14 -22.66 -4.75
CA ASN A 21 1.45 -22.80 -3.48
C ASN A 21 -0.02 -23.13 -3.73
N ASP A 22 -0.50 -24.17 -3.06
CA ASP A 22 -1.91 -24.34 -2.68
C ASP A 22 -2.39 -23.10 -1.89
N ASP A 23 -3.65 -22.72 -2.10
CA ASP A 23 -4.32 -21.46 -1.77
C ASP A 23 -4.12 -20.81 -0.38
N ALA A 24 -4.12 -19.46 -0.39
CA ALA A 24 -4.75 -18.57 0.63
C ALA A 24 -4.54 -17.07 0.30
N PHE A 25 -3.39 -16.69 -0.29
CA PHE A 25 -3.09 -15.30 -0.70
C PHE A 25 -3.50 -14.99 -2.15
N ALA A 26 -3.72 -16.03 -2.97
CA ALA A 26 -4.14 -15.93 -4.36
C ALA A 26 -5.58 -15.38 -4.54
N GLU A 27 -6.42 -15.37 -3.50
CA GLU A 27 -7.81 -14.91 -3.61
C GLU A 27 -7.97 -13.38 -3.58
N ARG A 28 -6.93 -12.63 -3.21
CA ARG A 28 -7.00 -11.16 -3.09
C ARG A 28 -6.75 -10.45 -4.41
N GLU A 29 -5.79 -10.95 -5.18
CA GLU A 29 -5.39 -10.38 -6.46
C GLU A 29 -5.93 -11.27 -7.59
N ALA A 30 -6.66 -10.69 -8.54
CA ALA A 30 -7.19 -11.43 -9.68
C ALA A 30 -6.10 -11.73 -10.73
N LEU A 31 -5.04 -10.92 -10.76
CA LEU A 31 -3.93 -11.10 -11.69
C LEU A 31 -2.99 -12.20 -11.16
N GLU A 32 -2.51 -13.06 -12.05
CA GLU A 32 -1.66 -14.20 -11.69
C GLU A 32 -0.41 -13.79 -10.91
N GLY A 33 0.05 -14.64 -10.00
CA GLY A 33 1.24 -14.37 -9.16
C GLY A 33 2.52 -14.09 -9.96
N LEU A 34 2.60 -14.50 -11.23
CA LEU A 34 3.69 -14.16 -12.14
C LEU A 34 3.71 -12.67 -12.50
N LYS A 35 2.55 -12.05 -12.69
CA LYS A 35 2.44 -10.62 -12.97
C LYS A 35 2.81 -9.77 -11.75
N ALA A 36 2.55 -10.26 -10.54
CA ALA A 36 3.06 -9.62 -9.33
C ALA A 36 4.60 -9.51 -9.34
N MET A 37 5.31 -10.55 -9.83
CA MET A 37 6.76 -10.50 -9.96
C MET A 37 7.22 -9.50 -11.02
N GLU A 38 6.54 -9.44 -12.18
CA GLU A 38 6.86 -8.44 -13.21
C GLU A 38 6.75 -7.01 -12.67
N ILE A 39 5.69 -6.71 -11.92
CA ILE A 39 5.46 -5.41 -11.28
C ILE A 39 6.55 -5.12 -10.22
N GLU A 40 6.89 -6.12 -9.40
CA GLU A 40 7.92 -6.01 -8.37
C GLU A 40 9.30 -5.67 -9.00
N ILE A 41 9.68 -6.38 -10.06
CA ILE A 41 10.93 -6.17 -10.80
C ILE A 41 10.93 -4.78 -11.46
N ALA A 42 9.84 -4.43 -12.15
CA ALA A 42 9.69 -3.14 -12.82
C ALA A 42 9.83 -1.99 -11.82
N SER A 43 9.21 -2.12 -10.66
CA SER A 43 9.23 -1.10 -9.61
C SER A 43 10.61 -0.92 -8.98
N MET A 44 11.33 -2.01 -8.68
CA MET A 44 12.72 -1.91 -8.21
C MET A 44 13.62 -1.22 -9.24
N LYS A 45 13.50 -1.59 -10.52
CA LYS A 45 14.23 -0.93 -11.62
C LYS A 45 13.87 0.55 -11.76
N PHE A 46 12.58 0.89 -11.63
CA PHE A 46 12.11 2.26 -11.73
C PHE A 46 12.66 3.13 -10.59
N PHE A 47 12.48 2.71 -9.34
CA PHE A 47 12.95 3.50 -8.20
C PHE A 47 14.46 3.57 -8.12
N GLY A 48 15.17 2.48 -8.43
CA GLY A 48 16.63 2.46 -8.45
C GLY A 48 17.23 3.35 -9.55
N SER A 49 16.50 3.61 -10.64
CA SER A 49 16.97 4.47 -11.74
C SER A 49 16.46 5.91 -11.68
N LYS A 50 15.28 6.15 -11.09
CA LYS A 50 14.61 7.47 -11.10
C LYS A 50 14.67 8.20 -9.76
N THR A 51 15.11 7.56 -8.68
CA THR A 51 15.08 8.13 -7.34
C THR A 51 16.33 7.81 -6.53
N SER A 52 16.47 8.46 -5.38
CA SER A 52 17.43 8.08 -4.34
C SER A 52 16.82 7.14 -3.28
N ILE A 53 15.64 6.56 -3.53
CA ILE A 53 15.04 5.59 -2.60
C ILE A 53 15.93 4.34 -2.65
N PRO A 54 16.47 3.88 -1.51
CA PRO A 54 17.28 2.68 -1.51
C PRO A 54 16.38 1.46 -1.75
N VAL A 55 16.69 0.70 -2.79
CA VAL A 55 16.00 -0.53 -3.18
C VAL A 55 17.02 -1.61 -3.51
N PRO A 56 16.72 -2.91 -3.33
CA PRO A 56 17.61 -3.97 -3.77
C PRO A 56 17.79 -3.93 -5.28
N LYS A 57 19.04 -4.00 -5.75
CA LYS A 57 19.29 -4.14 -7.18
C LYS A 57 18.93 -5.54 -7.64
N VAL A 58 18.09 -5.62 -8.67
CA VAL A 58 17.78 -6.88 -9.35
C VAL A 58 19.02 -7.32 -10.15
N ILE A 59 19.51 -8.52 -9.85
CA ILE A 59 20.69 -9.13 -10.47
C ILE A 59 20.25 -9.98 -11.66
N ASP A 60 19.27 -10.85 -11.42
CA ASP A 60 18.72 -11.75 -12.43
C ASP A 60 17.28 -12.16 -12.05
N TYR A 61 16.49 -12.62 -13.01
CA TYR A 61 15.16 -13.16 -12.74
C TYR A 61 14.69 -14.07 -13.88
N ASN A 62 13.87 -15.04 -13.54
CA ASN A 62 13.07 -15.77 -14.52
C ASN A 62 11.65 -15.92 -13.98
N ILE A 63 10.66 -15.46 -14.75
CA ILE A 63 9.25 -15.50 -14.36
C ILE A 63 8.54 -16.78 -14.81
N PHE A 64 9.19 -17.62 -15.61
CA PHE A 64 8.61 -18.86 -16.10
C PHE A 64 9.11 -20.05 -15.26
N PRO A 65 8.27 -21.06 -14.98
CA PRO A 65 8.67 -22.22 -14.18
C PRO A 65 9.60 -23.19 -14.92
N ASP A 66 9.68 -23.09 -16.25
CA ASP A 66 10.50 -23.92 -17.14
C ASP A 66 11.97 -23.48 -17.18
N ASN A 67 12.54 -23.25 -16.00
CA ASN A 67 13.94 -22.86 -15.84
C ASN A 67 14.70 -23.85 -14.93
N GLU A 68 16.02 -23.75 -14.87
CA GLU A 68 16.88 -24.67 -14.10
C GLU A 68 16.57 -24.70 -12.59
N ALA A 69 16.03 -23.61 -12.04
CA ALA A 69 15.60 -23.56 -10.63
C ALA A 69 14.25 -24.27 -10.40
N GLY A 70 13.52 -24.64 -11.46
CA GLY A 70 12.23 -25.33 -11.40
C GLY A 70 11.07 -24.48 -10.85
N ALA A 71 11.29 -23.17 -10.71
CA ALA A 71 10.29 -22.22 -10.23
C ALA A 71 10.65 -20.78 -10.66
N PRO A 72 9.66 -19.88 -10.81
CA PRO A 72 9.93 -18.46 -11.01
C PRO A 72 10.75 -17.89 -9.85
N TYR A 73 11.75 -17.07 -10.16
CA TYR A 73 12.63 -16.46 -9.18
C TYR A 73 12.99 -15.00 -9.49
N ILE A 74 13.32 -14.27 -8.42
CA ILE A 74 14.02 -12.99 -8.47
C ILE A 74 15.30 -13.16 -7.65
N LEU A 75 16.44 -12.82 -8.25
CA LEU A 75 17.74 -12.75 -7.63
C LEU A 75 18.14 -11.29 -7.49
N MET A 76 18.48 -10.85 -6.29
CA MET A 76 18.77 -9.45 -5.99
C MET A 76 19.87 -9.30 -4.94
N GLU A 77 20.45 -8.11 -4.85
CA GLU A 77 21.45 -7.78 -3.84
C GLU A 77 20.92 -8.01 -2.42
N TYR A 78 21.74 -8.62 -1.56
CA TYR A 78 21.43 -8.67 -0.14
C TYR A 78 21.75 -7.33 0.51
N ILE A 79 20.74 -6.76 1.17
CA ILE A 79 20.92 -5.56 1.98
C ILE A 79 20.94 -5.96 3.45
N HIS A 80 22.05 -5.63 4.13
CA HIS A 80 22.16 -5.88 5.56
C HIS A 80 21.31 -4.87 6.35
N GLY A 81 20.32 -5.38 7.06
CA GLY A 81 19.42 -4.60 7.89
C GLY A 81 18.36 -5.48 8.54
N SER A 82 17.54 -4.89 9.39
CA SER A 82 16.39 -5.54 10.02
C SER A 82 15.10 -4.87 9.57
N VAL A 83 14.01 -5.62 9.43
CA VAL A 83 12.69 -5.02 9.19
C VAL A 83 12.33 -4.13 10.38
N ALA A 84 11.89 -2.89 10.15
CA ALA A 84 11.66 -1.91 11.22
C ALA A 84 10.66 -2.42 12.28
N SER A 85 9.59 -3.10 11.84
CA SER A 85 8.60 -3.70 12.74
C SER A 85 9.16 -4.83 13.61
N GLU A 86 10.16 -5.58 13.12
CA GLU A 86 10.85 -6.66 13.84
C GLU A 86 11.92 -6.10 14.77
N LEU A 87 12.75 -5.16 14.29
CA LEU A 87 13.80 -4.53 15.09
C LEU A 87 13.23 -3.85 16.34
N ARG A 88 12.10 -3.15 16.17
CA ARG A 88 11.36 -2.56 17.29
C ARG A 88 11.00 -3.59 18.36
N LYS A 89 10.54 -4.77 17.96
CA LYS A 89 10.18 -5.86 18.88
C LYS A 89 11.44 -6.40 19.56
N ALA A 90 12.50 -6.65 18.80
CA ALA A 90 13.78 -7.14 19.31
C ALA A 90 14.40 -6.18 20.35
N LYS A 91 14.33 -4.86 20.09
CA LYS A 91 14.81 -3.82 21.02
C LYS A 91 13.84 -3.49 22.17
N SER A 92 12.72 -4.21 22.28
CA SER A 92 11.69 -3.97 23.31
C SER A 92 11.27 -2.50 23.41
N CYS A 93 11.14 -1.81 22.27
CA CYS A 93 10.85 -0.38 22.26
C CYS A 93 9.50 -0.07 22.93
N ALA A 94 9.39 1.15 23.46
CA ALA A 94 8.18 1.66 24.08
C ALA A 94 6.95 1.49 23.16
N PRO A 95 5.75 1.23 23.72
CA PRO A 95 4.54 0.98 22.93
C PRO A 95 4.33 2.03 21.84
N GLN A 96 4.17 1.56 20.60
CA GLN A 96 3.91 2.36 19.41
C GLN A 96 5.03 3.32 18.95
N MET A 97 6.27 3.06 19.37
CA MET A 97 7.46 3.83 18.97
C MET A 97 8.53 2.96 18.30
N PHE A 98 9.23 3.52 17.31
CA PHE A 98 10.42 2.93 16.69
C PHE A 98 11.70 3.52 17.33
N GLY A 99 12.30 2.79 18.28
CA GLY A 99 13.49 3.27 18.99
C GLY A 99 13.18 4.32 20.07
N THR A 100 14.07 5.30 20.22
CA THR A 100 13.90 6.51 21.03
C THR A 100 12.90 7.49 20.39
N PRO A 101 12.38 8.51 21.11
CA PRO A 101 11.55 9.56 20.50
C PRO A 101 12.20 10.22 19.27
N GLU A 102 13.51 10.47 19.33
CA GLU A 102 14.28 11.07 18.26
C GLU A 102 14.39 10.13 17.05
N GLN A 103 14.63 8.83 17.30
CA GLN A 103 14.68 7.80 16.26
C GLN A 103 13.30 7.60 15.60
N ASP A 104 12.22 7.59 16.37
CA ASP A 104 10.85 7.43 15.85
C ASP A 104 10.48 8.60 14.94
N ARG A 105 10.78 9.83 15.37
CA ARG A 105 10.55 11.04 14.57
C ARG A 105 11.38 11.03 13.28
N LYS A 106 12.65 10.65 13.36
CA LYS A 106 13.55 10.53 12.20
C LYS A 106 13.03 9.49 11.21
N PHE A 107 12.69 8.29 11.70
CA PHE A 107 12.18 7.20 10.88
C PHE A 107 10.87 7.57 10.16
N ARG A 108 9.90 8.16 10.89
CA ARG A 108 8.65 8.67 10.29
C ARG A 108 8.92 9.75 9.25
N GLY A 109 9.91 10.61 9.49
CA GLY A 109 10.37 11.59 8.51
C GLY A 109 10.90 10.94 7.22
N GLN A 110 11.71 9.88 7.33
CA GLN A 110 12.20 9.12 6.17
C GLN A 110 11.04 8.45 5.42
N MET A 111 10.07 7.87 6.12
CA MET A 111 8.86 7.29 5.51
C MET A 111 8.06 8.35 4.73
N ALA A 112 7.82 9.51 5.34
CA ALA A 112 7.10 10.62 4.69
C ALA A 112 7.84 11.12 3.45
N ARG A 113 9.18 11.19 3.49
CA ARG A 113 10.00 11.56 2.33
C ARG A 113 9.89 10.55 1.20
N ILE A 114 9.89 9.24 1.51
CA ILE A 114 9.68 8.17 0.53
C ILE A 114 8.30 8.32 -0.10
N GLN A 115 7.24 8.46 0.70
CA GLN A 115 5.88 8.63 0.18
C GLN A 115 5.75 9.87 -0.72
N ALA A 116 6.32 11.02 -0.33
CA ALA A 116 6.36 12.22 -1.18
C ALA A 116 7.09 11.96 -2.51
N THR A 117 8.25 11.31 -2.45
CA THR A 117 9.06 11.00 -3.64
C THR A 117 8.32 10.08 -4.61
N VAL A 118 7.71 8.99 -4.12
CA VAL A 118 6.91 8.09 -4.95
C VAL A 118 5.71 8.83 -5.54
N ALA A 119 4.98 9.57 -4.70
CA ALA A 119 3.83 10.35 -5.12
C ALA A 119 4.17 11.57 -5.99
N SER A 120 5.45 11.84 -6.32
CA SER A 120 5.84 12.89 -7.26
C SER A 120 5.71 12.44 -8.72
N PHE A 121 5.76 11.14 -8.99
CA PHE A 121 5.60 10.60 -10.34
C PHE A 121 4.14 10.65 -10.79
N ARG A 122 3.94 10.91 -12.09
CA ARG A 122 2.63 11.15 -12.70
C ARG A 122 2.47 10.29 -13.95
N PHE A 123 1.31 9.67 -14.09
CA PHE A 123 0.96 8.86 -15.26
C PHE A 123 -0.46 9.18 -15.74
N PRO A 124 -0.75 9.07 -17.05
CA PRO A 124 -2.05 9.45 -17.61
C PRO A 124 -3.18 8.47 -17.23
N GLN A 125 -2.84 7.25 -16.83
CA GLN A 125 -3.79 6.17 -16.55
C GLN A 125 -3.53 5.54 -15.18
N ILE A 126 -4.57 4.93 -14.62
CA ILE A 126 -4.52 4.12 -13.40
C ILE A 126 -4.10 2.70 -13.78
N GLY A 127 -3.18 2.12 -13.03
CA GLY A 127 -2.70 0.76 -13.30
C GLY A 127 -1.36 0.46 -12.65
N SER A 128 -0.92 -0.79 -12.70
CA SER A 128 0.39 -1.19 -12.16
C SER A 128 1.54 -0.78 -13.09
N LEU A 129 2.71 -0.59 -12.50
CA LEU A 129 3.93 -0.22 -13.22
C LEU A 129 4.60 -1.46 -13.82
N TYR A 130 4.78 -1.47 -15.14
CA TYR A 130 5.47 -2.53 -15.87
C TYR A 130 6.73 -1.99 -16.54
N TYR A 131 7.64 -2.90 -16.87
CA TYR A 131 8.89 -2.60 -17.55
C TYR A 131 8.97 -3.34 -18.88
N LYS A 132 9.32 -2.61 -19.94
CA LYS A 132 9.47 -3.13 -21.30
C LYS A 132 10.95 -3.24 -21.64
N GLN A 133 11.46 -4.47 -21.67
CA GLN A 133 12.89 -4.74 -21.81
C GLN A 133 13.45 -4.34 -23.18
N GLU A 134 12.64 -4.42 -24.25
CA GLU A 134 13.09 -4.11 -25.61
C GLU A 134 13.39 -2.62 -25.81
N THR A 135 12.68 -1.76 -25.08
CA THR A 135 12.79 -0.30 -25.20
C THR A 135 13.42 0.36 -23.99
N ASP A 136 13.77 -0.42 -22.96
CA ASP A 136 14.22 0.05 -21.64
C ASP A 136 13.30 1.14 -21.07
N ASP A 137 11.99 0.90 -21.14
CA ASP A 137 10.97 1.90 -20.78
C ASP A 137 9.93 1.34 -19.80
N PHE A 138 9.24 2.25 -19.11
CA PHE A 138 8.22 1.93 -18.12
C PHE A 138 6.84 2.38 -18.59
N TYR A 139 5.83 1.55 -18.39
CA TYR A 139 4.46 1.86 -18.77
C TYR A 139 3.46 1.40 -17.72
N ILE A 140 2.26 1.96 -17.78
CA ILE A 140 1.15 1.57 -16.90
C ILE A 140 0.30 0.52 -17.62
N GLY A 141 0.13 -0.63 -16.98
CA GLY A 141 -0.64 -1.76 -17.48
C GLY A 141 -1.76 -2.17 -16.52
N PRO A 142 -2.33 -3.37 -16.71
CA PRO A 142 -3.36 -3.90 -15.81
C PRO A 142 -2.90 -3.93 -14.36
N GLU A 143 -3.79 -3.52 -13.47
CA GLU A 143 -3.57 -3.48 -12.03
C GLU A 143 -3.73 -4.88 -11.41
N LEU A 144 -2.94 -5.14 -10.36
CA LEU A 144 -2.80 -6.46 -9.74
C LEU A 144 -4.12 -7.00 -9.13
N GLN A 145 -4.87 -6.17 -8.41
CA GLN A 145 -5.98 -6.61 -7.59
C GLN A 145 -7.18 -7.02 -8.43
N THR A 146 -7.55 -6.18 -9.39
CA THR A 146 -8.69 -6.43 -10.27
C THR A 146 -8.33 -7.22 -11.52
N GLY A 147 -7.04 -7.29 -11.86
CA GLY A 147 -6.55 -7.87 -13.11
C GLY A 147 -6.94 -7.08 -14.37
N LYS A 148 -7.41 -5.84 -14.21
CA LYS A 148 -8.00 -5.01 -15.26
C LYS A 148 -7.26 -3.67 -15.41
N GLY A 149 -7.69 -2.86 -16.36
CA GLY A 149 -7.06 -1.60 -16.72
C GLY A 149 -6.03 -1.76 -17.85
N PRO A 150 -5.19 -0.76 -18.10
CA PRO A 150 -5.13 0.52 -17.38
C PRO A 150 -6.35 1.40 -17.66
N TRP A 151 -6.82 2.18 -16.66
CA TRP A 151 -8.03 3.01 -16.79
C TRP A 151 -7.69 4.49 -16.99
N ALA A 152 -8.48 5.19 -17.80
CA ALA A 152 -8.34 6.63 -17.98
C ALA A 152 -9.09 7.46 -16.92
N SER A 153 -10.03 6.83 -16.21
CA SER A 153 -10.91 7.47 -15.23
C SER A 153 -10.93 6.69 -13.91
N SER A 154 -10.95 7.40 -12.78
CA SER A 154 -11.11 6.77 -11.47
C SER A 154 -12.47 6.10 -11.30
N THR A 155 -13.50 6.53 -12.05
CA THR A 155 -14.83 5.92 -11.98
C THR A 155 -14.80 4.48 -12.51
N GLU A 156 -14.12 4.25 -13.64
CA GLU A 156 -13.96 2.91 -14.22
C GLU A 156 -13.16 2.00 -13.28
N TYR A 157 -12.09 2.54 -12.69
CA TYR A 157 -11.29 1.84 -11.68
C TYR A 157 -12.14 1.40 -10.47
N TYR A 158 -12.93 2.30 -9.88
CA TYR A 158 -13.74 1.97 -8.70
C TYR A 158 -14.87 0.98 -9.01
N ASP A 159 -15.46 1.06 -10.21
CA ASP A 159 -16.46 0.08 -10.64
C ASP A 159 -15.84 -1.31 -10.77
N ASP A 160 -14.66 -1.43 -11.37
CA ASP A 160 -13.94 -2.69 -11.47
C ASP A 160 -13.46 -3.21 -10.11
N LEU A 161 -12.96 -2.33 -9.23
CA LEU A 161 -12.57 -2.69 -7.86
C LEU A 161 -13.75 -3.24 -7.06
N VAL A 162 -14.90 -2.56 -7.08
CA VAL A 162 -16.09 -2.98 -6.34
C VAL A 162 -16.63 -4.31 -6.87
N ASN A 163 -16.66 -4.47 -8.20
CA ASN A 163 -17.04 -5.74 -8.82
C ASN A 163 -16.10 -6.88 -8.38
N HIS A 164 -14.80 -6.63 -8.30
CA HIS A 164 -13.83 -7.60 -7.77
C HIS A 164 -14.10 -7.94 -6.30
N LEU A 165 -14.27 -6.94 -5.44
CA LEU A 165 -14.55 -7.13 -4.01
C LEU A 165 -15.82 -7.97 -3.77
N LEU A 166 -16.89 -7.72 -4.54
CA LEU A 166 -18.14 -8.50 -4.46
C LEU A 166 -17.94 -9.94 -4.94
N LYS A 167 -17.23 -10.15 -6.05
CA LYS A 167 -16.93 -11.50 -6.57
C LYS A 167 -16.06 -12.31 -5.61
N SER A 168 -15.07 -11.68 -4.98
CA SER A 168 -14.26 -12.35 -3.98
C SER A 168 -15.09 -12.68 -2.73
N ALA A 169 -15.94 -11.76 -2.27
CA ALA A 169 -16.78 -11.97 -1.09
C ALA A 169 -17.88 -13.04 -1.25
N ILE A 170 -18.43 -13.23 -2.46
CA ILE A 170 -19.54 -14.18 -2.67
C ILE A 170 -19.13 -15.66 -2.45
N THR A 171 -17.84 -15.95 -2.51
CA THR A 171 -17.28 -17.28 -2.24
C THR A 171 -17.28 -17.64 -0.75
N ARG A 172 -17.54 -16.65 0.13
CA ARG A 172 -17.49 -16.79 1.59
C ARG A 172 -18.89 -16.68 2.17
N ASP A 173 -19.47 -17.81 2.58
CA ASP A 173 -20.86 -17.86 3.07
C ASP A 173 -21.15 -16.90 4.23
N GLU A 174 -20.20 -16.76 5.17
CA GLU A 174 -20.32 -15.84 6.32
C GLU A 174 -20.50 -14.37 5.89
N ILE A 175 -19.79 -13.94 4.84
CA ILE A 175 -19.87 -12.57 4.33
C ILE A 175 -21.11 -12.43 3.45
N LYS A 176 -21.36 -13.40 2.57
CA LYS A 176 -22.49 -13.41 1.62
C LYS A 176 -23.85 -13.27 2.31
N GLN A 177 -24.01 -13.86 3.49
CA GLN A 177 -25.26 -13.80 4.26
C GLN A 177 -25.37 -12.56 5.18
N SER A 178 -24.27 -11.83 5.37
CA SER A 178 -24.23 -10.63 6.21
C SER A 178 -24.75 -9.41 5.47
N GLN A 179 -25.41 -8.48 6.18
CA GLN A 179 -25.73 -7.14 5.64
C GLN A 179 -24.48 -6.38 5.18
N SER A 180 -23.32 -6.71 5.74
CA SER A 180 -22.04 -6.11 5.36
C SER A 180 -21.60 -6.44 3.93
N PHE A 181 -22.24 -7.41 3.25
CA PHE A 181 -22.03 -7.69 1.83
C PHE A 181 -22.27 -6.46 0.93
N MET A 182 -23.13 -5.53 1.37
CA MET A 182 -23.44 -4.30 0.61
C MET A 182 -22.37 -3.21 0.75
N VAL A 183 -21.38 -3.36 1.65
CA VAL A 183 -20.37 -2.33 1.95
C VAL A 183 -19.65 -1.84 0.69
N PRO A 184 -19.15 -2.71 -0.23
CA PRO A 184 -18.48 -2.23 -1.44
C PRO A 184 -19.37 -1.32 -2.30
N SER A 185 -20.65 -1.67 -2.47
CA SER A 185 -21.60 -0.88 -3.26
C SER A 185 -21.87 0.50 -2.64
N ILE A 186 -22.03 0.55 -1.32
CA ILE A 186 -22.24 1.83 -0.60
C ILE A 186 -20.98 2.70 -0.69
N LEU A 187 -19.80 2.12 -0.48
CA LEU A 187 -18.53 2.83 -0.62
C LEU A 187 -18.32 3.34 -2.05
N ASN A 188 -18.74 2.59 -3.07
CA ASN A 188 -18.68 3.07 -4.46
C ASN A 188 -19.54 4.31 -4.67
N HIS A 189 -20.78 4.29 -4.16
CA HIS A 189 -21.67 5.43 -4.24
C HIS A 189 -21.10 6.67 -3.52
N LEU A 190 -20.60 6.49 -2.28
CA LEU A 190 -19.93 7.55 -1.53
C LEU A 190 -18.68 8.06 -2.26
N MET A 191 -17.92 7.18 -2.94
CA MET A 191 -16.76 7.58 -3.73
C MET A 191 -17.16 8.43 -4.94
N ARG A 192 -18.30 8.16 -5.57
CA ARG A 192 -18.82 9.00 -6.67
C ARG A 192 -19.19 10.41 -6.21
N ILE A 193 -19.61 10.57 -4.95
CA ILE A 193 -19.96 11.86 -4.34
C ILE A 193 -18.69 12.61 -3.90
N HIS A 194 -17.80 11.94 -3.16
CA HIS A 194 -16.68 12.57 -2.47
C HIS A 194 -15.34 12.48 -3.21
N GLY A 195 -15.23 11.65 -4.25
CA GLY A 195 -14.04 11.49 -5.07
C GLY A 195 -13.77 12.75 -5.89
N GLU A 196 -12.56 13.28 -5.75
CA GLU A 196 -12.16 14.55 -6.37
C GLU A 196 -11.37 14.35 -7.66
N GLU A 197 -10.51 13.32 -7.70
CA GLU A 197 -9.64 13.06 -8.84
C GLU A 197 -10.30 12.08 -9.83
N ARG A 198 -11.00 12.64 -10.83
CA ARG A 198 -11.75 11.85 -11.82
C ARG A 198 -10.90 11.42 -13.02
N THR A 199 -9.97 12.26 -13.43
CA THR A 199 -9.11 12.07 -14.60
C THR A 199 -7.66 12.34 -14.24
N GLY A 200 -6.74 11.78 -15.02
CA GLY A 200 -5.32 11.94 -14.79
C GLY A 200 -4.80 13.38 -14.99
N PRO A 201 -3.50 13.61 -14.71
CA PRO A 201 -2.52 12.59 -14.37
C PRO A 201 -2.65 12.05 -12.93
N PHE A 202 -2.56 10.74 -12.78
CA PHE A 202 -2.59 9.99 -11.52
C PHE A 202 -1.20 9.87 -10.92
N ARG A 203 -1.11 9.65 -9.59
CA ARG A 203 0.19 9.61 -8.88
C ARG A 203 0.61 8.18 -8.59
N LEU A 204 1.92 7.92 -8.64
CA LEU A 204 2.44 6.62 -8.26
C LEU A 204 2.33 6.44 -6.73
N THR A 205 2.02 5.23 -6.28
CA THR A 205 2.00 4.83 -4.87
C THR A 205 2.36 3.34 -4.74
N ASN A 206 2.84 2.93 -3.56
CA ASN A 206 2.90 1.51 -3.18
C ASN A 206 1.78 1.26 -2.17
N ARG A 207 0.79 0.44 -2.54
CA ARG A 207 -0.38 0.15 -1.68
C ARG A 207 -0.01 -0.57 -0.38
N ASP A 208 1.10 -1.31 -0.36
CA ASP A 208 1.60 -2.00 0.83
C ASP A 208 2.78 -1.27 1.48
N PHE A 209 2.88 0.05 1.31
CA PHE A 209 3.91 0.84 1.97
C PHE A 209 3.68 0.88 3.49
N GLY A 210 4.64 0.36 4.25
CA GLY A 210 4.52 0.25 5.71
C GLY A 210 5.83 -0.15 6.39
N ALA A 211 5.85 -0.12 7.72
CA ALA A 211 7.05 -0.44 8.50
C ALA A 211 7.47 -1.92 8.44
N HIS A 212 6.62 -2.79 7.89
CA HIS A 212 6.93 -4.20 7.61
C HIS A 212 7.74 -4.39 6.31
N ASN A 213 7.75 -3.38 5.44
CA ASN A 213 8.43 -3.40 4.14
C ASN A 213 9.63 -2.45 4.08
N ILE A 214 10.18 -2.07 5.25
CA ILE A 214 11.33 -1.17 5.36
C ILE A 214 12.43 -1.82 6.18
N LEU A 215 13.61 -1.96 5.58
CA LEU A 215 14.84 -2.36 6.25
C LEU A 215 15.52 -1.14 6.87
N VAL A 216 15.93 -1.28 8.13
CA VAL A 216 16.61 -0.25 8.90
C VAL A 216 17.90 -0.77 9.54
N ASN A 217 18.81 0.15 9.86
CA ASN A 217 19.94 -0.11 10.74
C ASN A 217 19.51 -0.06 12.22
N ASP A 218 20.48 -0.20 13.13
CA ASP A 218 20.25 -0.15 14.56
C ASP A 218 19.68 1.19 15.08
N ASP A 219 19.89 2.28 14.35
CA ASP A 219 19.43 3.62 14.68
C ASP A 219 18.11 4.00 14.00
N PHE A 220 17.40 3.01 13.46
CA PHE A 220 16.16 3.16 12.68
C PHE A 220 16.31 4.06 11.44
N ASP A 221 17.53 4.23 10.91
CA ASP A 221 17.72 4.82 9.58
C ASP A 221 17.30 3.82 8.52
N VAL A 222 16.51 4.29 7.55
CA VAL A 222 16.10 3.50 6.39
C VAL A 222 17.32 3.15 5.53
N ILE A 223 17.56 1.85 5.37
CA ILE A 223 18.62 1.28 4.51
C ILE A 223 18.05 0.73 3.22
N SER A 224 16.80 0.26 3.20
CA SER A 224 16.10 -0.14 1.97
C SER A 224 14.59 -0.16 2.16
N VAL A 225 13.86 0.08 1.09
CA VAL A 225 12.46 -0.33 0.94
C VAL A 225 12.43 -1.66 0.17
N ILE A 226 11.57 -2.58 0.59
CA ILE A 226 11.38 -3.89 -0.02
C ILE A 226 9.90 -4.10 -0.37
N ASP A 227 9.60 -5.17 -1.09
CA ASP A 227 8.24 -5.57 -1.50
C ASP A 227 7.48 -4.48 -2.29
N PHE A 228 7.73 -4.46 -3.60
CA PHE A 228 7.17 -3.48 -4.54
C PHE A 228 6.12 -4.07 -5.48
N ASP A 229 5.48 -5.18 -5.12
CA ASP A 229 4.44 -5.79 -5.95
C ASP A 229 3.12 -4.97 -5.97
N GLY A 230 2.90 -4.11 -4.97
CA GLY A 230 1.74 -3.23 -4.85
C GLY A 230 1.84 -1.86 -5.52
N VAL A 231 2.82 -1.63 -6.40
CA VAL A 231 3.06 -0.32 -7.03
C VAL A 231 2.09 -0.05 -8.19
N MET A 232 1.42 1.10 -8.14
CA MET A 232 0.50 1.53 -9.18
C MET A 232 0.39 3.05 -9.28
N ALA A 233 0.07 3.54 -10.48
CA ALA A 233 -0.48 4.87 -10.66
C ALA A 233 -1.95 4.85 -10.21
N ALA A 234 -2.33 5.75 -9.31
CA ALA A 234 -3.62 5.70 -8.64
C ALA A 234 -4.23 7.09 -8.38
N PRO A 235 -5.56 7.15 -8.18
CA PRO A 235 -6.25 8.34 -7.71
C PRO A 235 -5.72 8.82 -6.36
N LEU A 236 -5.84 10.12 -6.11
CA LEU A 236 -5.32 10.79 -4.92
C LEU A 236 -5.77 10.15 -3.61
N GLU A 237 -7.01 9.70 -3.48
CA GLU A 237 -7.52 8.99 -2.30
C GLU A 237 -6.86 7.62 -2.04
N VAL A 238 -6.31 6.97 -3.07
CA VAL A 238 -5.48 5.75 -2.94
C VAL A 238 -4.06 6.09 -2.49
N VAL A 239 -3.53 7.22 -2.97
CA VAL A 239 -2.18 7.71 -2.65
C VAL A 239 -2.13 8.28 -1.22
N ALA A 240 -3.23 8.92 -0.79
CA ALA A 240 -3.38 9.57 0.51
C ALA A 240 -3.74 8.59 1.64
N GLN A 241 -2.96 7.52 1.78
CA GLN A 241 -3.06 6.57 2.88
C GLN A 241 -1.89 6.71 3.86
N TYR A 242 -2.15 6.47 5.13
CA TYR A 242 -1.09 6.38 6.14
C TYR A 242 -0.35 5.04 5.98
N PRO A 243 0.98 5.00 6.16
CA PRO A 243 1.74 3.78 6.02
C PRO A 243 1.25 2.65 6.94
N ALA A 244 1.13 1.44 6.42
CA ALA A 244 0.67 0.28 7.16
C ALA A 244 1.63 -0.11 8.28
N LEU A 245 1.08 -0.72 9.34
CA LEU A 245 1.84 -1.27 10.49
C LEU A 245 2.84 -0.30 11.13
N SER A 246 2.57 1.00 11.02
CA SER A 246 3.44 2.09 11.49
C SER A 246 2.86 2.83 12.71
N PHE A 247 1.80 2.27 13.31
CA PHE A 247 1.03 2.87 14.39
C PHE A 247 0.30 4.17 14.02
N LEU A 248 0.01 4.33 12.72
CA LEU A 248 -0.74 5.43 12.12
C LEU A 248 -2.13 4.95 11.67
N GLU A 249 -2.73 3.99 12.38
CA GLU A 249 -4.03 3.45 12.02
C GLU A 249 -5.15 4.47 12.31
N VAL A 250 -6.03 4.63 11.33
CA VAL A 250 -7.17 5.53 11.40
C VAL A 250 -8.45 4.72 11.60
N GLU A 251 -9.26 5.11 12.56
CA GLU A 251 -10.54 4.45 12.85
C GLU A 251 -11.58 4.75 11.77
N PRO A 252 -12.50 3.82 11.45
CA PRO A 252 -13.58 4.09 10.48
C PRO A 252 -14.38 5.36 10.86
N PRO A 253 -14.80 6.19 9.89
CA PRO A 253 -15.58 7.39 10.17
C PRO A 253 -16.81 7.11 11.03
N GLY A 254 -17.01 7.92 12.07
CA GLY A 254 -18.13 7.76 12.99
C GLY A 254 -18.06 6.52 13.90
N ALA A 255 -16.94 5.81 13.97
CA ALA A 255 -16.73 4.77 14.97
C ALA A 255 -16.79 5.35 16.39
N VAL A 256 -17.58 4.72 17.26
CA VAL A 256 -17.70 5.09 18.67
C VAL A 256 -17.18 3.94 19.51
N TYR A 257 -16.24 4.24 20.39
CA TYR A 257 -15.61 3.26 21.29
C TYR A 257 -16.10 3.46 22.71
N SER A 258 -16.61 2.40 23.33
CA SER A 258 -17.00 2.39 24.75
C SER A 258 -15.90 1.84 25.66
N GLN A 259 -14.96 1.06 25.11
CA GLN A 259 -13.88 0.46 25.88
C GLN A 259 -12.76 1.49 26.14
N PRO A 260 -12.34 1.72 27.40
CA PRO A 260 -11.31 2.70 27.75
C PRO A 260 -10.00 2.52 26.97
N ALA A 261 -9.57 1.27 26.75
CA ALA A 261 -8.35 0.97 26.00
C ALA A 261 -8.41 1.42 24.52
N ALA A 262 -9.59 1.31 23.89
CA ALA A 262 -9.78 1.77 22.52
C ALA A 262 -9.81 3.31 22.44
N ILE A 263 -10.46 3.97 23.40
CA ILE A 263 -10.47 5.44 23.51
C ILE A 263 -9.04 5.97 23.68
N GLU A 264 -8.26 5.38 24.60
CA GLU A 264 -6.87 5.82 24.82
C GLU A 264 -5.99 5.53 23.60
N ARG A 265 -6.19 4.42 22.90
CA ARG A 265 -5.48 4.14 21.64
C ARG A 265 -5.71 5.25 20.62
N VAL A 266 -6.97 5.65 20.39
CA VAL A 266 -7.32 6.73 19.45
C VAL A 266 -6.70 8.05 19.89
N ARG A 267 -6.80 8.39 21.18
CA ARG A 267 -6.23 9.61 21.75
C ARG A 267 -4.71 9.68 21.54
N ARG A 268 -4.00 8.56 21.69
CA ARG A 268 -2.55 8.47 21.49
C ARG A 268 -2.13 8.47 20.02
N THR A 269 -2.98 8.04 19.11
CA THR A 269 -2.68 8.01 17.68
C THR A 269 -2.91 9.36 17.00
N ALA A 270 -3.91 10.13 17.43
CA ALA A 270 -4.26 11.41 16.79
C ALA A 270 -3.10 12.41 16.61
N PRO A 271 -2.23 12.68 17.62
CA PRO A 271 -1.08 13.57 17.44
C PRO A 271 -0.09 13.07 16.39
N ARG A 272 0.08 11.75 16.27
CA ARG A 272 1.05 11.12 15.35
C ARG A 272 0.56 11.14 13.91
N LEU A 273 -0.75 11.00 13.70
CA LEU A 273 -1.36 11.21 12.38
C LEU A 273 -1.12 12.63 11.90
N GLN A 274 -1.32 13.61 12.78
CA GLN A 274 -1.10 15.02 12.48
C GLN A 274 0.38 15.32 12.21
N GLU A 275 1.29 14.81 13.05
CA GLU A 275 2.74 14.97 12.83
C GLU A 275 3.17 14.35 11.48
N TYR A 276 2.70 13.15 11.15
CA TYR A 276 3.03 12.51 9.86
C TYR A 276 2.52 13.34 8.67
N LYS A 277 1.32 13.90 8.78
CA LYS A 277 0.75 14.81 7.77
C LYS A 277 1.62 16.04 7.56
N GLU A 278 2.13 16.64 8.64
CA GLU A 278 3.04 17.79 8.57
C GLU A 278 4.39 17.43 7.94
N LEU A 279 4.97 16.29 8.34
CA LEU A 279 6.21 15.77 7.76
C LEU A 279 6.07 15.56 6.25
N LEU A 280 4.99 14.91 5.81
CA LEU A 280 4.71 14.67 4.39
C LEU A 280 4.56 16.00 3.63
N GLY A 281 3.73 16.92 4.15
CA GLY A 281 3.48 18.21 3.51
C GLY A 281 4.73 19.08 3.38
N ARG A 282 5.67 18.97 4.32
CA ARG A 282 6.98 19.62 4.23
C ARG A 282 7.80 19.09 3.05
N PHE A 283 7.95 17.77 2.93
CA PHE A 283 8.72 17.16 1.83
C PHE A 283 8.08 17.40 0.46
N GLU A 284 6.76 17.39 0.36
CA GLU A 284 6.07 17.75 -0.88
C GLU A 284 6.33 19.20 -1.30
N SER A 285 6.51 20.10 -0.34
CA SER A 285 6.81 21.52 -0.62
C SER A 285 8.24 21.71 -1.12
N GLU A 286 9.19 20.91 -0.61
CA GLU A 286 10.59 20.91 -1.05
C GLU A 286 10.75 20.42 -2.50
N GLN A 287 9.84 19.56 -2.98
CA GLN A 287 9.87 18.98 -4.32
C GLN A 287 9.25 19.89 -5.42
N GLY A 288 8.60 21.00 -5.07
CA GLY A 288 8.13 22.01 -6.04
C GLY A 288 6.91 21.64 -6.89
N GLY A 289 5.95 20.86 -6.35
CA GLY A 289 4.79 20.34 -7.09
C GLY A 289 3.62 21.30 -7.39
N ASP A 290 2.71 20.83 -8.25
CA ASP A 290 1.57 21.51 -8.91
C ASP A 290 0.36 21.92 -8.02
N GLY A 291 0.56 21.99 -6.70
CA GLY A 291 -0.43 22.53 -5.76
C GLY A 291 -1.28 21.51 -5.00
N THR A 292 -1.61 20.34 -5.57
CA THR A 292 -2.37 19.31 -4.84
C THR A 292 -1.44 18.37 -4.08
N LYS A 293 -1.37 18.60 -2.76
CA LYS A 293 -0.56 17.84 -1.80
C LYS A 293 -1.31 16.62 -1.26
N VAL A 294 -0.67 15.45 -1.30
CA VAL A 294 -1.13 14.20 -0.68
C VAL A 294 -1.35 14.40 0.81
N ALA A 295 -0.47 15.14 1.49
CA ALA A 295 -0.63 15.45 2.90
C ALA A 295 -1.99 16.07 3.22
N GLY A 296 -2.47 17.00 2.38
CA GLY A 296 -3.76 17.66 2.56
C GLY A 296 -4.95 16.71 2.52
N ARG A 297 -4.80 15.53 1.90
CA ARG A 297 -5.85 14.51 1.73
C ARG A 297 -5.73 13.33 2.69
N LEU A 298 -4.64 13.21 3.45
CA LEU A 298 -4.54 12.22 4.51
C LEU A 298 -5.69 12.38 5.52
N GLY A 299 -6.48 11.31 5.67
CA GLY A 299 -7.64 11.26 6.55
C GLY A 299 -8.90 11.98 6.03
N SER A 300 -8.94 12.41 4.76
CA SER A 300 -10.16 12.97 4.14
C SER A 300 -11.28 11.93 4.04
N THR A 301 -12.52 12.36 3.81
CA THR A 301 -13.65 11.45 3.57
C THR A 301 -13.37 10.47 2.43
N SER A 302 -12.86 10.94 1.28
CA SER A 302 -12.50 10.09 0.14
C SER A 302 -11.39 9.08 0.48
N ALA A 303 -10.34 9.50 1.18
CA ALA A 303 -9.27 8.59 1.63
C ALA A 303 -9.81 7.53 2.62
N ASN A 304 -10.75 7.89 3.49
CA ASN A 304 -11.42 6.93 4.38
C ASN A 304 -12.30 5.95 3.58
N ILE A 305 -13.03 6.41 2.55
CA ILE A 305 -13.87 5.53 1.72
C ILE A 305 -13.01 4.47 1.04
N TYR A 306 -11.88 4.86 0.44
CA TYR A 306 -10.93 3.89 -0.14
C TYR A 306 -10.38 2.94 0.93
N ARG A 307 -10.03 3.43 2.12
CA ARG A 307 -9.61 2.56 3.23
C ARG A 307 -10.69 1.52 3.58
N GLY A 308 -11.96 1.87 3.47
CA GLY A 308 -13.08 0.93 3.63
C GLY A 308 -13.05 -0.18 2.60
N MET A 309 -12.77 0.14 1.33
CA MET A 309 -12.63 -0.85 0.25
C MET A 309 -11.43 -1.78 0.51
N ALA A 310 -10.28 -1.21 0.89
CA ALA A 310 -9.07 -1.96 1.23
C ALA A 310 -9.27 -2.87 2.47
N ALA A 311 -9.99 -2.39 3.48
CA ALA A 311 -10.33 -3.17 4.66
C ALA A 311 -11.29 -4.32 4.34
N TYR A 312 -12.27 -4.09 3.45
CA TYR A 312 -13.21 -5.12 3.03
C TYR A 312 -12.51 -6.28 2.30
N ALA A 313 -11.46 -6.00 1.52
CA ALA A 313 -10.63 -6.99 0.85
C ALA A 313 -9.92 -7.98 1.80
N GLN A 314 -9.91 -7.70 3.11
CA GLN A 314 -9.34 -8.61 4.12
C GLN A 314 -10.32 -9.71 4.54
N HIS A 315 -11.59 -9.65 4.11
CA HIS A 315 -12.63 -10.64 4.41
C HIS A 315 -12.86 -10.90 5.91
N GLN A 316 -12.66 -9.88 6.74
CA GLN A 316 -12.89 -9.98 8.18
C GLN A 316 -14.32 -9.52 8.52
N GLY A 317 -15.21 -10.46 8.87
CA GLY A 317 -16.62 -10.17 9.13
C GLY A 317 -16.84 -9.03 10.13
N PHE A 318 -16.16 -9.05 11.28
CA PHE A 318 -16.26 -7.99 12.29
C PHE A 318 -15.76 -6.62 11.80
N VAL A 319 -14.83 -6.58 10.85
CA VAL A 319 -14.36 -5.33 10.23
C VAL A 319 -15.41 -4.82 9.25
N ASN A 320 -15.98 -5.71 8.44
CA ASN A 320 -17.01 -5.39 7.47
C ASN A 320 -18.28 -4.84 8.17
N GLU A 321 -18.66 -5.39 9.32
CA GLU A 321 -19.77 -4.87 10.14
C GLU A 321 -19.49 -3.46 10.69
N LYS A 322 -18.25 -3.18 11.12
CA LYS A 322 -17.87 -1.82 11.54
C LYS A 322 -17.97 -0.84 10.38
N TRP A 323 -17.52 -1.25 9.20
CA TRP A 323 -17.63 -0.43 7.99
C TRP A 323 -19.07 -0.25 7.54
N MET A 324 -19.94 -1.24 7.70
CA MET A 324 -21.38 -1.09 7.42
C MET A 324 -22.01 0.02 8.27
N LYS A 325 -21.70 0.06 9.58
CA LYS A 325 -22.15 1.14 10.48
C LYS A 325 -21.57 2.50 10.08
N SER A 326 -20.29 2.54 9.71
CA SER A 326 -19.63 3.75 9.22
C SER A 326 -20.28 4.28 7.94
N CYS A 327 -20.55 3.40 6.97
CA CYS A 327 -21.23 3.72 5.71
C CYS A 327 -22.62 4.31 5.96
N SER A 328 -23.41 3.72 6.85
CA SER A 328 -24.73 4.25 7.20
C SER A 328 -24.64 5.68 7.77
N LYS A 329 -23.66 5.97 8.62
CA LYS A 329 -23.44 7.32 9.16
C LYS A 329 -22.99 8.31 8.09
N MET A 330 -22.11 7.90 7.18
CA MET A 330 -21.66 8.75 6.07
C MET A 330 -22.83 9.11 5.13
N LEU A 331 -23.72 8.15 4.84
CA LEU A 331 -24.92 8.39 4.05
C LEU A 331 -25.92 9.33 4.75
N GLN A 332 -26.13 9.15 6.06
CA GLN A 332 -26.99 10.05 6.85
C GLN A 332 -26.44 11.48 6.82
N ALA A 333 -25.15 11.65 7.09
CA ALA A 333 -24.50 12.96 7.06
C ALA A 333 -24.58 13.63 5.67
N TYR A 334 -24.48 12.84 4.59
CA TYR A 334 -24.68 13.36 3.23
C TYR A 334 -26.13 13.82 3.01
N ALA A 335 -27.12 13.00 3.37
CA ALA A 335 -28.53 13.34 3.21
C ALA A 335 -28.98 14.54 4.07
N GLU A 336 -28.34 14.76 5.22
CA GLU A 336 -28.58 15.95 6.07
C GLU A 336 -27.92 17.22 5.54
N SER A 337 -26.95 17.10 4.62
CA SER A 337 -26.21 18.23 4.05
C SER A 337 -26.80 18.79 2.75
N GLU A 338 -27.79 18.10 2.17
CA GLU A 338 -28.57 18.54 0.99
C GLU A 338 -29.86 19.26 1.40
#